data_AF-A0A3Q8RS15-F1
#
_entry.id   AF-A0A3Q8RS15-F1
#
_cell.length_a   1.000
_cell.length_b   1.000
_cell.length_c   1.000
_cell.angle_alpha   90.00
_cell.angle_beta   90.00
_cell.angle_gamma   90.00
#
_symmetry.space_group_name_H-M   'P 1'
#
loop_
_entity.id
_entity.type
_entity.pdbx_description
1 polymer ?
#
loop_
_entity_poly.entity_id
_entity_poly.type
_entity_poly.pdbx_seq_one_letter_code
_entity_poly.pdbx_strand_id
1 'polypeptide(L)' 'MIKYEIKTGSSFLNKKAREQRDGIYKPTLKGMHCRKCSSDTIIEFVESGGNYVKAKINPCCSGFDTRIREKLCPNKNG' A
#
# COMPACT_ATOMS: atom_id res chain seq x y z
N MET A 1 4.22 -10.17 6.84
CA MET A 1 2.79 -9.75 6.72
C MET A 1 2.72 -8.40 5.99
N ILE A 2 1.56 -7.94 5.53
CA ILE A 2 1.42 -6.56 5.01
C ILE A 2 0.87 -5.66 6.11
N LYS A 3 1.61 -4.61 6.45
CA LYS A 3 1.23 -3.56 7.41
C LYS A 3 0.80 -2.31 6.65
N TYR A 4 -0.14 -1.56 7.22
CA TYR A 4 -0.65 -0.32 6.65
C TYR A 4 -0.43 0.81 7.64
N GLU A 5 0.31 1.83 7.23
CA GLU A 5 0.61 3.00 8.05
C GLU A 5 0.03 4.25 7.40
N ILE A 6 -0.54 5.14 8.21
CA ILE A 6 -1.06 6.42 7.74
C ILE A 6 -0.19 7.50 8.35
N LYS A 7 0.57 8.20 7.50
CA LYS A 7 1.49 9.29 7.88
C LYS A 7 1.08 10.56 7.15
N THR A 8 -0.13 11.05 7.45
CA THR A 8 -0.60 12.34 6.94
C THR A 8 -0.78 13.33 8.09
N GLY A 9 -0.50 14.61 7.84
CA GLY A 9 -0.49 15.65 8.86
C GLY A 9 -1.87 16.20 9.22
N SER A 10 -2.92 15.90 8.45
CA SER A 10 -4.27 16.46 8.64
C SER A 10 -5.36 15.40 8.78
N SER A 11 -6.42 15.72 9.52
CA SER A 11 -7.58 14.84 9.71
C SER A 11 -8.28 14.49 8.39
N PHE A 12 -8.35 15.46 7.47
CA PHE A 12 -8.92 15.28 6.13
C PHE A 12 -8.12 14.27 5.30
N LEU A 13 -6.79 14.40 5.28
CA LEU A 13 -5.93 13.45 4.56
C LEU A 13 -5.92 12.08 5.22
N ASN A 14 -6.03 12.00 6.55
CA ASN A 14 -6.19 10.74 7.26
C ASN A 14 -7.47 9.99 6.84
N LYS A 15 -8.57 10.72 6.63
CA LYS A 15 -9.82 10.13 6.11
C LYS A 15 -9.62 9.57 4.71
N LYS A 16 -9.06 10.35 3.79
CA LYS A 16 -8.72 9.89 2.42
C LYS A 16 -7.80 8.68 2.41
N ALA A 17 -6.78 8.68 3.29
CA ALA A 17 -5.86 7.56 3.43
C ALA A 17 -6.57 6.28 3.89
N ARG A 18 -7.51 6.39 4.85
CA ARG A 18 -8.33 5.25 5.29
C ARG A 18 -9.24 4.75 4.18
N GLU A 19 -9.86 5.65 3.44
CA GLU A 19 -10.72 5.29 2.29
C GLU A 19 -9.92 4.52 1.23
N GLN A 20 -8.72 4.99 0.85
CA GLN A 20 -7.85 4.24 -0.06
C GLN A 20 -7.42 2.89 0.53
N ARG A 21 -7.02 2.87 1.81
CA ARG A 21 -6.57 1.66 2.50
C ARG A 21 -7.66 0.60 2.54
N ASP A 22 -8.84 0.96 3.04
CA ASP A 22 -9.92 0.02 3.32
C ASP A 22 -10.76 -0.29 2.07
N GLY A 23 -10.87 0.66 1.13
CA GLY A 23 -11.62 0.49 -0.11
C GLY A 23 -10.85 -0.21 -1.24
N ILE A 24 -9.52 -0.05 -1.30
CA ILE A 24 -8.71 -0.57 -2.41
C ILE A 24 -7.62 -1.52 -1.91
N TYR A 25 -6.71 -1.05 -1.06
CA TYR A 25 -5.49 -1.81 -0.76
C TYR A 25 -5.75 -3.09 0.04
N LYS A 26 -6.47 -3.00 1.16
CA LYS A 26 -6.81 -4.15 2.00
C LYS A 26 -7.58 -5.23 1.23
N PRO A 27 -8.68 -4.93 0.52
CA PRO A 27 -9.42 -5.97 -0.19
C PRO A 27 -8.60 -6.57 -1.33
N THR A 28 -7.87 -5.76 -2.10
CA THR A 28 -7.07 -6.24 -3.23
C THR A 28 -5.88 -7.10 -2.80
N LEU A 29 -5.22 -6.75 -1.69
CA LEU A 29 -4.07 -7.47 -1.15
C LEU A 29 -4.44 -8.50 -0.07
N LYS A 30 -5.74 -8.75 0.12
CA LYS A 30 -6.22 -9.70 1.13
C LYS A 30 -5.62 -11.09 0.88
N GLY A 31 -5.08 -11.69 1.94
CA GLY A 31 -4.47 -13.02 1.89
C GLY A 31 -3.07 -13.06 1.26
N MET A 32 -2.49 -11.92 0.87
CA MET A 32 -1.12 -11.89 0.38
C MET A 32 -0.10 -11.97 1.52
N HIS A 33 0.83 -12.91 1.39
CA HIS A 33 1.99 -13.03 2.26
C HIS A 33 3.28 -13.29 1.47
N CYS A 34 4.38 -12.75 1.98
CA CYS A 34 5.70 -13.16 1.55
C CYS A 34 6.08 -14.44 2.30
N ARG A 35 6.40 -15.50 1.57
CA ARG A 35 6.88 -16.78 2.14
C ARG A 35 8.40 -16.83 2.34
N LYS A 36 9.12 -15.86 1.77
CA LYS A 36 10.59 -15.84 1.73
C LYS A 36 11.20 -15.00 2.85
N CYS A 37 10.52 -13.92 3.23
CA CYS A 37 11.02 -12.97 4.20
C CYS A 37 10.21 -13.05 5.48
N SER A 38 10.88 -13.03 6.63
CA SER A 38 10.25 -12.93 7.94
C SER A 38 9.78 -11.51 8.28
N SER A 39 10.22 -10.52 7.50
CA SER A 39 9.88 -9.11 7.68
C SER A 39 8.54 -8.73 7.04
N ASP A 40 7.96 -7.65 7.58
CA ASP A 40 6.73 -7.10 7.05
C ASP A 40 6.98 -6.19 5.84
N THR A 41 6.02 -6.19 4.92
CA THR A 41 5.92 -5.15 3.90
C THR A 41 5.04 -4.05 4.42
N ILE A 42 5.49 -2.80 4.33
CA ILE A 42 4.78 -1.64 4.86
C ILE A 42 4.23 -0.83 3.70
N ILE A 43 2.92 -0.59 3.70
CA ILE A 43 2.27 0.32 2.77
C ILE A 43 1.93 1.60 3.54
N GLU A 44 2.66 2.66 3.24
CA GLU A 44 2.53 3.96 3.90
C GLU A 44 1.68 4.90 3.05
N PHE A 45 0.60 5.43 3.63
CA PHE A 45 -0.19 6.50 3.03
C PHE A 45 0.35 7.83 3.51
N VAL A 46 1.02 8.55 2.61
CA VAL A 46 1.67 9.84 2.88
C VAL A 46 0.97 10.95 2.11
N GLU A 47 1.06 12.16 2.65
CA GLU A 47 0.64 13.35 1.93
C GLU A 47 1.54 13.61 0.71
N SER A 48 0.91 14.01 -0.39
CA SER A 48 1.57 14.40 -1.63
C SER A 48 0.86 15.64 -2.17
N GLY A 49 1.57 16.77 -2.27
CA GLY A 49 1.02 17.98 -2.90
C GLY A 49 -0.21 18.56 -2.21
N GLY A 50 -0.12 18.90 -0.93
CA GLY A 50 -1.08 19.73 -0.16
C GLY A 50 -2.47 19.13 0.13
N ASN A 51 -3.01 18.30 -0.77
CA ASN A 51 -4.36 17.76 -0.67
C ASN A 51 -4.54 16.33 -1.22
N TYR A 52 -3.46 15.69 -1.68
CA TYR A 52 -3.49 14.31 -2.18
C TYR A 52 -2.80 13.36 -1.20
N VAL A 53 -3.25 12.10 -1.23
CA VAL A 53 -2.64 11.00 -0.51
C VAL A 53 -2.05 10.04 -1.52
N LYS A 54 -0.78 9.70 -1.33
CA LYS A 54 -0.05 8.71 -2.13
C LYS A 54 0.32 7.52 -1.25
N ALA A 55 0.21 6.31 -1.79
CA ALA A 55 0.75 5.13 -1.16
C ALA A 55 2.22 4.92 -1.56
N LYS A 56 3.09 4.69 -0.58
CA LYS A 56 4.47 4.21 -0.75
C LYS A 56 4.53 2.76 -0.27
N ILE A 57 5.02 1.88 -1.12
CA ILE A 57 5.18 0.46 -0.81
C ILE A 57 6.65 0.25 -0.45
N ASN A 58 6.89 -0.19 0.79
CA ASN A 58 8.19 -0.59 1.31
C ASN A 58 8.19 -2.13 1.41
N PRO A 59 8.54 -2.83 0.32
CA PRO A 59 8.45 -4.28 0.25
C PRO A 59 9.55 -4.95 1.06
N CYS A 60 9.24 -6.12 1.63
CA CYS A 60 10.25 -6.95 2.30
C CYS A 60 11.30 -7.52 1.32
N CYS A 61 10.94 -7.68 0.04
CA CYS A 61 11.83 -8.09 -1.05
C CYS A 61 11.22 -7.75 -2.42
N SER A 62 12.07 -7.69 -3.46
CA SER A 62 11.67 -7.35 -4.83
C SER A 62 10.59 -8.27 -5.40
N GLY A 63 10.72 -9.59 -5.20
CA GLY A 63 9.73 -10.54 -5.72
C GLY A 63 8.33 -10.37 -5.11
N PHE A 64 8.24 -9.90 -3.87
CA PHE A 64 6.95 -9.60 -3.26
C PHE A 64 6.41 -8.22 -3.69
N ASP A 65 7.29 -7.25 -3.94
CA ASP A 65 6.92 -5.95 -4.54
C ASP A 65 6.23 -6.12 -5.88
N THR A 66 6.81 -6.92 -6.78
CA THR A 66 6.23 -7.23 -8.10
C THR A 66 4.82 -7.79 -7.95
N ARG A 67 4.64 -8.80 -7.09
CA ARG A 67 3.32 -9.41 -6.85
C ARG A 67 2.30 -8.42 -6.30
N ILE A 68 2.71 -7.53 -5.38
CA ILE A 68 1.83 -6.49 -4.83
C ILE A 68 1.42 -5.52 -5.96
N ARG A 69 2.38 -5.06 -6.76
CA ARG A 69 2.12 -4.10 -7.86
C ARG A 69 1.23 -4.69 -8.94
N GLU A 70 1.47 -5.94 -9.34
CA GLU A 70 0.62 -6.67 -10.29
C GLU A 70 -0.81 -6.77 -9.77
N LYS A 71 -0.98 -7.06 -8.47
CA LYS A 71 -2.30 -7.18 -7.87
C LYS A 71 -3.04 -5.82 -7.81
N LEU A 72 -2.32 -4.74 -7.51
CA LEU A 72 -2.88 -3.38 -7.46
C LEU A 72 -3.13 -2.77 -8.84
N CYS A 73 -2.34 -3.14 -9.84
CA CYS A 73 -2.38 -2.61 -11.20
C CYS A 73 -2.13 -3.75 -12.22
N PRO A 74 -3.15 -4.58 -12.52
CA PRO A 74 -2.98 -5.75 -13.38
C PRO A 74 -2.64 -5.43 -14.85
N ASN A 75 -2.76 -4.17 -15.30
CA ASN A 75 -2.61 -3.76 -16.71
C ASN A 75 -1.45 -2.77 -16.95
N LYS A 76 -0.21 -3.13 -16.62
CA LYS A 76 0.99 -2.35 -17.03
C LYS A 76 2.03 -3.14 -17.83
N ASN A 77 1.62 -4.25 -18.46
CA ASN A 77 2.36 -4.93 -19.52
C ASN A 77 1.49 -5.02 -20.79
N GLY A 78 1.17 -3.86 -21.37
CA GLY A 78 0.58 -3.74 -22.70
C GLY A 78 1.41 -2.78 -23.52
#